data_AF-A0A0M1JGW0-F1
#
_entry.id   AF-A0A0M1JGW0-F1
#
_cell.length_a   1.000
_cell.length_b   1.000
_cell.length_c   1.000
_cell.angle_alpha   90.00
_cell.angle_beta   90.00
_cell.angle_gamma   90.00
#
_symmetry.space_group_name_H-M   'P 1'
#
loop_
_entity.id
_entity.type
_entity.pdbx_description
1 polymer ?
#
loop_
_entity_poly.entity_id
_entity_poly.type
_entity_poly.pdbx_seq_one_letter_code
_entity_poly.pdbx_strand_id
1 'polypeptide(L)'
;VTAILLALALPSTLPWWLTLLGIAFAIIVAKHLYGGLGYNPFNPAMVGYAFLLISYPRAMTIWLPPYMLSPHPLDLLETLRLIFLEELPTGLSIDAISAATPLEMMRTGLSMNIMISEIRCNPVWGDFGGRGWEWLGNWYAIGGIWLIYRKVINWQIPFAVLGSITLISGFLYMLDSQCHPFPAFHLFSGGTMLGTFFIATDPVTAATTPKGQLIYGAAIGLLVFTIRTWGGYPDAVAFAVLLINMAVPMIDQYTQPRVFGSQI
;
A
#
# COMPACT_ATOMS: atom_id res chain seq x y z
N VAL A 1 -2.79 15.55 6.58
CA VAL A 1 -2.56 14.08 6.49
C VAL A 1 -2.82 13.57 5.08
N THR A 2 -4.01 13.74 4.50
CA THR A 2 -4.38 13.23 3.16
C THR A 2 -3.34 13.52 2.07
N ALA A 3 -2.85 14.77 1.96
CA ALA A 3 -1.86 15.15 0.95
C ALA A 3 -0.52 14.38 1.10
N ILE A 4 -0.05 14.20 2.33
CA ILE A 4 1.20 13.47 2.61
C ILE A 4 1.03 11.98 2.29
N LEU A 5 -0.08 11.37 2.71
CA LEU A 5 -0.35 9.96 2.41
C LEU A 5 -0.46 9.70 0.91
N LEU A 6 -1.11 10.60 0.17
CA LEU A 6 -1.17 10.50 -1.28
C LEU A 6 0.22 10.68 -1.90
N ALA A 7 0.98 11.70 -1.50
CA ALA A 7 2.33 11.93 -2.02
C ALA A 7 3.28 10.74 -1.80
N LEU A 8 3.17 10.05 -0.65
CA LEU A 8 3.96 8.84 -0.35
C LEU A 8 3.53 7.62 -1.16
N ALA A 9 2.29 7.59 -1.66
CA ALA A 9 1.76 6.48 -2.45
C ALA A 9 2.00 6.64 -3.96
N LEU A 10 2.22 7.86 -4.44
CA LEU A 10 2.44 8.15 -5.86
C LEU A 10 3.89 7.89 -6.28
N PRO A 11 4.15 7.51 -7.54
CA PRO A 11 5.50 7.48 -8.08
C PRO A 11 6.16 8.86 -8.01
N SER A 12 7.47 8.89 -7.76
CA SER A 12 8.23 10.14 -7.60
C SER A 12 8.38 10.94 -8.89
N THR A 13 8.21 10.31 -10.05
CA THR A 13 8.33 10.93 -11.39
C THR A 13 6.97 11.29 -12.00
N LEU A 14 5.88 11.18 -11.23
CA LEU A 14 4.54 11.45 -11.74
C LEU A 14 4.40 12.93 -12.17
N PRO A 15 3.88 13.23 -13.37
CA PRO A 15 3.63 14.60 -13.79
C PRO A 15 2.81 15.40 -12.78
N TRP A 16 3.17 16.68 -12.61
CA TRP A 16 2.55 17.54 -11.60
C TRP A 16 1.03 17.64 -11.74
N TRP A 17 0.53 17.65 -12.97
CA TRP A 17 -0.90 17.79 -13.27
C TRP A 17 -1.69 16.54 -12.86
N LEU A 18 -1.11 15.34 -12.97
CA LEU A 18 -1.72 14.10 -12.47
C LEU A 18 -1.78 14.11 -10.94
N THR A 19 -0.71 14.55 -10.29
CA THR A 19 -0.69 14.72 -8.84
C THR A 19 -1.79 15.68 -8.38
N LEU A 20 -1.96 16.81 -9.09
CA LEU A 20 -3.03 17.77 -8.82
C LEU A 20 -4.42 17.17 -9.03
N LEU A 21 -4.64 16.41 -10.10
CA LEU A 21 -5.90 15.71 -10.35
C LEU A 21 -6.21 14.68 -9.24
N GLY A 22 -5.23 13.91 -8.79
CA GLY A 22 -5.41 12.95 -7.69
C GLY A 22 -5.77 13.64 -6.37
N ILE A 23 -5.10 14.75 -6.06
CA ILE A 23 -5.42 15.58 -4.88
C ILE A 23 -6.82 16.18 -5.00
N ALA A 24 -7.17 16.72 -6.17
CA ALA A 24 -8.49 17.31 -6.41
C ALA A 24 -9.58 16.25 -6.23
N PHE A 25 -9.40 15.05 -6.78
CA PHE A 25 -10.37 13.96 -6.62
C PHE A 25 -10.49 13.50 -5.16
N ALA A 26 -9.36 13.32 -4.46
CA ALA A 26 -9.34 12.98 -3.04
C ALA A 26 -10.08 14.02 -2.19
N ILE A 27 -9.87 15.32 -2.45
CA ILE A 27 -10.43 16.38 -1.62
C ILE A 27 -11.88 16.67 -2.00
N ILE A 28 -12.18 16.88 -3.27
CA ILE A 28 -13.50 17.33 -3.73
C ILE A 28 -14.48 16.16 -3.65
N VAL A 29 -14.15 15.03 -4.28
CA VAL A 29 -15.07 13.90 -4.43
C VAL A 29 -15.08 13.03 -3.19
N ALA A 30 -13.93 12.58 -2.71
CA ALA A 30 -13.89 11.61 -1.62
C ALA A 30 -14.16 12.20 -0.24
N LYS A 31 -13.93 13.51 -0.05
CA LYS A 31 -14.07 14.17 1.24
C LYS A 31 -15.21 15.20 1.30
N HIS A 32 -15.20 16.22 0.44
CA HIS A 32 -16.15 17.33 0.58
C HIS A 32 -17.56 17.00 0.10
N LEU A 33 -17.73 16.13 -0.88
CA LEU A 33 -19.05 15.70 -1.37
C LEU A 33 -19.89 15.07 -0.24
N TYR A 34 -19.24 14.41 0.72
CA TYR A 34 -19.89 13.75 1.86
C TYR A 34 -20.03 14.64 3.10
N GLY A 35 -19.78 15.96 3.00
CA GLY A 35 -19.92 16.88 4.13
C GLY A 35 -18.62 17.20 4.88
N GLY A 36 -17.47 16.77 4.37
CA GLY A 36 -16.16 17.22 4.84
C GLY A 36 -15.52 16.32 5.90
N LEU A 37 -14.85 16.93 6.89
CA LEU A 37 -14.08 16.21 7.92
C LEU A 37 -15.01 15.39 8.83
N GLY A 38 -14.73 14.09 8.97
CA GLY A 38 -15.46 13.21 9.88
C GLY A 38 -16.67 12.50 9.25
N TYR A 39 -17.07 12.88 8.04
CA TYR A 39 -18.19 12.28 7.32
C TYR A 39 -17.76 11.49 6.07
N ASN A 40 -16.46 11.41 5.79
CA ASN A 40 -15.95 10.68 4.64
C ASN A 40 -16.04 9.16 4.88
N PRO A 41 -16.82 8.41 4.07
CA PRO A 41 -16.95 6.96 4.23
C PRO A 41 -15.67 6.20 3.84
N PHE A 42 -14.81 6.84 3.05
CA PHE A 42 -13.56 6.26 2.55
C PHE A 42 -12.36 7.11 2.93
N ASN A 43 -11.20 6.47 3.07
CA ASN A 43 -9.94 7.18 3.21
C ASN A 43 -9.70 8.01 1.93
N PRO A 44 -9.70 9.36 2.01
CA PRO A 44 -9.73 10.19 0.81
C PRO A 44 -8.44 10.08 -0.01
N ALA A 45 -7.29 9.85 0.64
CA ALA A 45 -6.01 9.69 -0.05
C ALA A 45 -6.02 8.42 -0.90
N MET A 46 -6.55 7.32 -0.36
CA MET A 46 -6.64 6.06 -1.11
C MET A 46 -7.63 6.15 -2.27
N VAL A 47 -8.71 6.93 -2.14
CA VAL A 47 -9.63 7.18 -3.27
C VAL A 47 -8.93 7.95 -4.39
N GLY A 48 -8.15 9.00 -4.07
CA GLY A 48 -7.36 9.73 -5.06
C GLY A 48 -6.30 8.85 -5.73
N TYR A 49 -5.61 8.01 -4.96
CA TYR A 49 -4.66 7.03 -5.48
C TYR A 49 -5.33 6.01 -6.42
N ALA A 50 -6.46 5.42 -6.00
CA ALA A 50 -7.21 4.46 -6.80
C ALA A 50 -7.73 5.08 -8.11
N PHE A 51 -8.21 6.33 -8.06
CA PHE A 51 -8.62 7.07 -9.25
C PHE A 51 -7.46 7.21 -10.26
N LEU A 52 -6.28 7.61 -9.80
CA LEU A 52 -5.11 7.75 -10.67
C LEU A 52 -4.63 6.39 -11.20
N LEU A 53 -4.61 5.37 -10.36
CA LEU A 53 -4.18 4.02 -10.75
C LEU A 53 -5.08 3.40 -11.83
N ILE A 54 -6.40 3.66 -11.76
CA ILE A 54 -7.37 3.17 -12.75
C ILE A 54 -7.34 4.03 -14.02
N SER A 55 -7.27 5.36 -13.88
CA SER A 55 -7.41 6.28 -15.03
C SER A 55 -6.10 6.46 -15.80
N TYR A 56 -4.95 6.34 -15.13
CA TYR A 56 -3.62 6.59 -15.67
C TYR A 56 -2.62 5.47 -15.29
N PRO A 57 -2.92 4.20 -15.62
CA PRO A 57 -2.12 3.06 -15.17
C PRO A 57 -0.66 3.14 -15.62
N ARG A 58 -0.40 3.56 -16.87
CA ARG A 58 0.97 3.69 -17.40
C ARG A 58 1.84 4.65 -16.59
N ALA A 59 1.30 5.79 -16.19
CA ALA A 59 2.05 6.77 -15.40
C ALA A 59 2.27 6.28 -13.97
N MET A 60 1.33 5.50 -13.43
CA MET A 60 1.36 4.96 -12.07
C MET A 60 2.28 3.73 -11.90
N THR A 61 2.78 3.15 -12.99
CA THR A 61 3.72 2.01 -12.98
C THR A 61 5.18 2.40 -13.24
N ILE A 62 5.48 3.67 -13.50
CA ILE A 62 6.85 4.14 -13.74
C ILE A 62 7.52 4.44 -12.39
N TRP A 63 8.27 3.47 -11.87
CA TRP A 63 9.05 3.61 -10.63
C TRP A 63 10.54 3.69 -10.92
N LEU A 64 11.26 4.55 -10.21
CA LEU A 64 12.72 4.62 -10.30
C LEU A 64 13.36 3.44 -9.55
N PRO A 65 14.47 2.86 -10.07
CA PRO A 65 15.24 1.89 -9.31
C PRO A 65 15.85 2.52 -8.03
N PRO A 66 16.21 1.70 -7.04
CA PRO A 66 17.03 2.18 -5.92
C PRO A 66 18.28 2.86 -6.44
N TYR A 67 18.72 3.96 -5.80
CA TYR A 67 19.89 4.75 -6.23
C TYR A 67 21.14 3.89 -6.49
N MET A 68 21.36 2.86 -5.66
CA MET A 68 22.50 1.93 -5.78
C MET A 68 22.48 1.06 -7.04
N LEU A 69 21.32 0.92 -7.68
CA LEU A 69 21.10 0.10 -8.88
C LEU A 69 20.83 0.96 -10.11
N SER A 70 20.73 2.28 -9.95
CA SER A 70 20.45 3.18 -11.07
C SER A 70 21.73 3.42 -11.87
N PRO A 71 21.78 3.07 -13.17
CA PRO A 71 22.93 3.38 -14.00
C PRO A 71 23.10 4.89 -14.23
N HIS A 72 21.98 5.63 -14.20
CA HIS A 72 21.94 7.08 -14.34
C HIS A 72 20.96 7.66 -13.29
N PRO A 73 21.44 7.99 -12.07
CA PRO A 73 20.59 8.65 -11.09
C PRO A 73 20.22 10.05 -11.59
N LEU A 74 18.92 10.36 -11.61
CA LEU A 74 18.42 11.68 -11.99
C LEU A 74 18.85 12.70 -10.95
N ASP A 75 19.40 13.82 -11.40
CA ASP A 75 19.65 14.98 -10.53
C ASP A 75 18.32 15.71 -10.20
N LEU A 76 18.36 16.62 -9.23
CA LEU A 76 17.22 17.43 -8.83
C LEU A 76 16.66 18.22 -10.02
N LEU A 77 17.51 18.84 -10.83
CA LEU A 77 17.06 19.64 -11.97
C LEU A 77 16.40 18.78 -13.05
N GLU A 78 16.95 17.59 -13.31
CA GLU A 78 16.39 16.62 -14.26
C GLU A 78 15.04 16.08 -13.77
N THR A 79 14.94 15.79 -12.48
CA THR A 79 13.69 15.37 -11.85
C THR A 79 12.61 16.46 -11.96
N LEU A 80 12.97 17.73 -11.72
CA LEU A 80 12.04 18.85 -11.89
C LEU A 80 11.60 19.00 -13.35
N ARG A 81 12.51 18.91 -14.32
CA ARG A 81 12.17 18.96 -15.75
C ARG A 81 11.25 17.81 -16.15
N LEU A 82 11.52 16.61 -15.65
CA LEU A 82 10.67 15.45 -15.89
C LEU A 82 9.26 15.64 -15.32
N ILE A 83 9.14 16.15 -14.09
CA ILE A 83 7.84 16.35 -13.43
C ILE A 83 7.04 17.49 -14.07
N PHE A 84 7.68 18.61 -14.42
CA PHE A 84 7.00 19.83 -14.88
C PHE A 84 6.86 19.96 -16.40
N LEU A 85 7.86 19.49 -17.15
CA LEU A 85 7.96 19.63 -18.60
C LEU A 85 7.84 18.30 -19.34
N GLU A 86 7.84 17.17 -18.61
CA GLU A 86 7.82 15.82 -19.20
C GLU A 86 9.02 15.55 -20.13
N GLU A 87 10.12 16.29 -19.92
CA GLU A 87 11.36 16.17 -20.70
C GLU A 87 12.36 15.24 -20.02
N LEU A 88 12.83 14.24 -20.76
CA LEU A 88 13.91 13.35 -20.34
C LEU A 88 15.29 13.94 -20.68
N PRO A 89 16.34 13.61 -19.91
CA PRO A 89 17.71 13.92 -20.29
C PRO A 89 18.04 13.33 -21.68
N THR A 90 18.82 14.07 -22.47
CA THR A 90 19.15 13.69 -23.85
C THR A 90 19.80 12.31 -23.90
N GLY A 91 19.20 11.38 -24.65
CA GLY A 91 19.71 10.02 -24.84
C GLY A 91 19.16 8.97 -23.87
N LEU A 92 18.28 9.34 -22.94
CA LEU A 92 17.58 8.39 -22.06
C LEU A 92 16.16 8.13 -22.56
N SER A 93 15.73 6.86 -22.52
CA SER A 93 14.34 6.45 -22.70
C SER A 93 13.66 6.24 -21.34
N ILE A 94 12.32 6.25 -21.31
CA ILE A 94 11.53 5.94 -20.11
C ILE A 94 11.94 4.58 -19.54
N ASP A 95 12.12 3.59 -20.41
CA ASP A 95 12.51 2.23 -20.02
C ASP A 95 13.89 2.16 -19.37
N ALA A 96 14.80 3.09 -19.70
CA ALA A 96 16.14 3.14 -19.13
C ALA A 96 16.16 3.70 -17.69
N ILE A 97 15.17 4.51 -17.32
CA ILE A 97 15.05 5.09 -15.97
C ILE A 97 14.02 4.38 -15.10
N SER A 98 13.14 3.58 -15.70
CA SER A 98 12.12 2.81 -14.97
C SER A 98 12.63 1.43 -14.59
N ALA A 99 12.24 0.94 -13.40
CA ALA A 99 12.50 -0.42 -12.97
C ALA A 99 11.24 -1.06 -12.39
N ALA A 100 11.06 -2.36 -12.67
CA ALA A 100 9.99 -3.13 -12.07
C ALA A 100 10.15 -3.16 -10.55
N THR A 101 9.05 -2.93 -9.83
CA THR A 101 9.06 -3.05 -8.36
C THR A 101 9.28 -4.52 -7.97
N PRO A 102 9.82 -4.81 -6.77
CA PRO A 102 9.99 -6.19 -6.31
C PRO A 102 8.69 -7.02 -6.34
N LEU A 103 7.55 -6.40 -6.03
CA LEU A 103 6.23 -7.04 -6.11
C LEU A 103 5.82 -7.37 -7.54
N GLU A 104 6.05 -6.44 -8.46
CA GLU A 104 5.75 -6.63 -9.88
C GLU A 104 6.68 -7.64 -10.53
N MET A 105 7.96 -7.62 -10.19
CA MET A 105 8.96 -8.59 -10.64
C MET A 105 8.61 -10.00 -10.16
N MET A 106 8.25 -10.15 -8.87
CA MET A 106 7.82 -11.43 -8.31
C MET A 106 6.58 -11.95 -9.05
N ARG A 107 5.56 -11.10 -9.23
CA ARG A 107 4.33 -11.49 -9.91
C ARG A 107 4.55 -11.89 -11.37
N THR A 108 5.31 -11.08 -12.10
CA THR A 108 5.59 -11.31 -13.52
C THR A 108 6.46 -12.55 -13.72
N GLY A 109 7.42 -12.79 -12.83
CA GLY A 109 8.22 -14.01 -12.86
C GLY A 109 7.38 -15.26 -12.61
N LEU A 110 6.51 -15.23 -11.59
CA LEU A 110 5.61 -16.34 -11.27
C LEU A 110 4.60 -16.60 -12.40
N SER A 111 4.07 -15.57 -13.06
CA SER A 111 3.18 -15.76 -14.22
C SER A 111 3.89 -16.33 -15.44
N MET A 112 5.22 -16.20 -15.52
CA MET A 112 6.08 -16.82 -16.52
C MET A 112 6.60 -18.21 -16.09
N ASN A 113 6.11 -18.77 -14.97
CA ASN A 113 6.57 -20.03 -14.38
C ASN A 113 8.07 -20.04 -14.02
N ILE A 114 8.63 -18.87 -13.69
CA ILE A 114 10.00 -18.75 -13.19
C ILE A 114 9.99 -19.06 -11.69
N MET A 115 10.94 -19.89 -11.26
CA MET A 115 11.07 -20.24 -9.84
C MET A 115 11.50 -19.03 -9.01
N ILE A 116 11.00 -18.93 -7.77
CA ILE A 116 11.38 -17.85 -6.84
C ILE A 116 12.89 -17.80 -6.60
N SER A 117 13.59 -18.93 -6.58
CA SER A 117 15.04 -18.98 -6.44
C SER A 117 15.78 -18.20 -7.53
N GLU A 118 15.28 -18.24 -8.76
CA GLU A 118 15.83 -17.52 -9.91
C GLU A 118 15.43 -16.04 -9.89
N ILE A 119 14.18 -15.73 -9.54
CA ILE A 119 13.71 -14.33 -9.39
C ILE A 119 14.58 -13.58 -8.37
N ARG A 120 14.93 -14.25 -7.27
CA ARG A 120 15.77 -13.67 -6.20
C ARG A 120 17.22 -13.42 -6.58
N CYS A 121 17.70 -13.95 -7.71
CA CYS A 121 19.04 -13.62 -8.22
C CYS A 121 19.11 -12.20 -8.81
N ASN A 122 17.98 -11.56 -9.07
CA ASN A 122 17.96 -10.19 -9.58
C ASN A 122 18.53 -9.20 -8.55
N PRO A 123 19.37 -8.22 -8.96
CA PRO A 123 19.97 -7.23 -8.06
C PRO A 123 18.96 -6.33 -7.33
N VAL A 124 17.70 -6.26 -7.78
CA VAL A 124 16.60 -5.55 -7.10
C VAL A 124 16.21 -6.22 -5.77
N TRP A 125 16.54 -7.51 -5.60
CA TRP A 125 16.25 -8.24 -4.37
C TRP A 125 17.19 -7.84 -3.21
N GLY A 126 16.61 -7.71 -2.02
CA GLY A 126 17.31 -7.51 -0.75
C GLY A 126 17.36 -8.77 0.10
N ASP A 127 17.41 -8.60 1.42
CA ASP A 127 17.48 -9.70 2.38
C ASP A 127 16.16 -10.48 2.45
N PHE A 128 15.03 -9.76 2.52
CA PHE A 128 13.69 -10.31 2.73
C PHE A 128 12.56 -9.61 1.91
N GLY A 129 12.93 -8.82 0.91
CA GLY A 129 12.11 -7.86 0.19
C GLY A 129 12.89 -7.19 -0.93
N GLY A 130 12.53 -5.96 -1.28
CA GLY A 130 13.28 -5.14 -2.23
C GLY A 130 14.42 -4.40 -1.58
N ARG A 131 15.59 -4.37 -2.23
CA ARG A 131 16.76 -3.61 -1.77
C ARG A 131 16.38 -2.13 -1.61
N GLY A 132 16.42 -1.64 -0.37
CA GLY A 132 16.01 -0.28 0.02
C GLY A 132 14.55 -0.15 0.45
N TRP A 133 13.62 -0.90 -0.17
CA TRP A 133 12.20 -0.90 0.19
C TRP A 133 11.97 -1.55 1.55
N GLU A 134 12.75 -2.59 1.88
CA GLU A 134 12.78 -3.20 3.21
C GLU A 134 13.07 -2.17 4.32
N TRP A 135 14.04 -1.29 4.09
CA TRP A 135 14.41 -0.24 5.04
C TRP A 135 13.30 0.79 5.20
N LEU A 136 12.64 1.20 4.12
CA LEU A 136 11.46 2.06 4.19
C LEU A 136 10.34 1.38 4.99
N GLY A 137 10.08 0.09 4.73
CA GLY A 137 9.12 -0.72 5.47
C GLY A 137 9.43 -0.77 6.97
N ASN A 138 10.70 -0.98 7.34
CA ASN A 138 11.15 -0.96 8.74
C ASN A 138 10.91 0.40 9.40
N TRP A 139 11.22 1.52 8.73
CA TRP A 139 10.98 2.86 9.28
C TRP A 139 9.49 3.16 9.46
N TYR A 140 8.64 2.73 8.52
CA TYR A 140 7.19 2.82 8.70
C TYR A 140 6.71 1.96 9.87
N ALA A 141 7.25 0.75 10.05
CA ALA A 141 6.92 -0.11 11.18
C ALA A 141 7.32 0.54 12.52
N ILE A 142 8.54 1.11 12.62
CA ILE A 142 8.99 1.83 13.82
C ILE A 142 8.09 3.02 14.11
N GLY A 143 7.75 3.83 13.10
CA GLY A 143 6.82 4.94 13.25
C GLY A 143 5.43 4.49 13.70
N GLY A 144 4.93 3.38 13.15
CA GLY A 144 3.67 2.76 13.54
C GLY A 144 3.65 2.25 14.98
N ILE A 145 4.70 1.55 15.41
CA ILE A 145 4.88 1.09 16.79
C ILE A 145 4.91 2.29 17.74
N TRP A 146 5.59 3.37 17.35
CA TRP A 146 5.61 4.61 18.14
C TRP A 146 4.21 5.22 18.28
N LEU A 147 3.38 5.23 17.23
CA LEU A 147 2.00 5.70 17.31
C LEU A 147 1.12 4.84 18.23
N ILE A 148 1.34 3.52 18.25
CA ILE A 148 0.69 2.61 19.22
C ILE A 148 1.14 2.94 20.64
N TYR A 149 2.43 3.10 20.88
CA TYR A 149 2.97 3.46 22.20
C TYR A 149 2.41 4.79 22.70
N ARG A 150 2.27 5.78 21.80
CA ARG A 150 1.66 7.08 22.08
C ARG A 150 0.13 7.03 22.20
N LYS A 151 -0.49 5.86 22.01
CA LYS A 151 -1.94 5.64 22.03
C LYS A 151 -2.71 6.53 21.05
N VAL A 152 -2.07 6.89 19.93
CA VAL A 152 -2.72 7.62 18.83
C VAL A 152 -3.57 6.67 17.99
N ILE A 153 -3.06 5.45 17.79
CA ILE A 153 -3.75 4.39 17.06
C ILE A 153 -3.92 3.15 17.94
N ASN A 154 -4.98 2.40 17.67
CA ASN A 154 -5.28 1.12 18.33
C ASN A 154 -4.43 0.00 17.72
N TRP A 155 -3.88 -0.89 18.55
CA TRP A 155 -3.00 -1.98 18.12
C TRP A 155 -3.76 -3.10 17.38
N GLN A 156 -5.08 -3.19 17.57
CA GLN A 156 -5.94 -4.23 17.02
C GLN A 156 -5.91 -4.26 15.49
N ILE A 157 -6.01 -3.09 14.84
CA ILE A 157 -6.00 -3.00 13.38
C ILE A 157 -4.64 -3.45 12.83
N PRO A 158 -3.49 -2.87 13.25
CA PRO A 158 -2.19 -3.31 12.75
C PRO A 158 -1.90 -4.79 13.01
N PHE A 159 -2.22 -5.26 14.21
CA PHE A 159 -2.01 -6.66 14.58
C PHE A 159 -2.82 -7.61 13.69
N ALA A 160 -4.09 -7.30 13.42
CA ALA A 160 -4.93 -8.15 12.58
C ALA A 160 -4.53 -8.12 11.10
N VAL A 161 -4.11 -6.98 10.56
CA VAL A 161 -3.62 -6.88 9.16
C VAL A 161 -2.33 -7.70 9.00
N LEU A 162 -1.31 -7.47 9.85
CA LEU A 162 -0.05 -8.19 9.74
C LEU A 162 -0.22 -9.68 10.04
N GLY A 163 -1.04 -10.01 11.05
CA GLY A 163 -1.33 -11.39 11.43
C GLY A 163 -2.00 -12.16 10.30
N SER A 164 -3.05 -11.62 9.69
CA SER A 164 -3.74 -12.28 8.58
C SER A 164 -2.85 -12.49 7.37
N ILE A 165 -2.07 -11.48 6.95
CA ILE A 165 -1.10 -11.64 5.84
C ILE A 165 -0.08 -12.73 6.17
N THR A 166 0.48 -12.72 7.39
CA THR A 166 1.51 -13.68 7.81
C THR A 166 0.97 -15.11 7.88
N LEU A 167 -0.25 -15.29 8.40
CA LEU A 167 -0.86 -16.61 8.54
C LEU A 167 -1.17 -17.22 7.17
N ILE A 168 -1.76 -16.45 6.26
CA ILE A 168 -2.15 -16.95 4.93
C ILE A 168 -0.91 -17.19 4.06
N SER A 169 0.01 -16.22 4.00
CA SER A 169 1.25 -16.40 3.23
C SER A 169 2.13 -17.50 3.81
N GLY A 170 2.20 -17.62 5.14
CA GLY A 170 2.98 -18.65 5.81
C GLY A 170 2.44 -20.04 5.54
N PHE A 171 1.11 -20.20 5.58
CA PHE A 171 0.47 -21.46 5.23
C PHE A 171 0.76 -21.87 3.78
N LEU A 172 0.62 -20.97 2.82
CA LEU A 172 0.89 -21.27 1.41
C LEU A 172 2.37 -21.49 1.11
N TYR A 173 3.26 -20.75 1.77
CA TYR A 173 4.71 -20.97 1.69
C TYR A 173 5.12 -22.37 2.19
N MET A 174 4.43 -22.90 3.21
CA MET A 174 4.68 -24.26 3.70
C MET A 174 4.20 -25.34 2.73
N LEU A 175 3.21 -25.06 1.88
CA LEU A 175 2.74 -25.99 0.86
C LEU A 175 3.67 -26.01 -0.34
N ASP A 176 4.07 -24.85 -0.83
CA ASP A 176 5.02 -24.72 -1.94
C ASP A 176 5.84 -23.42 -1.83
N SER A 177 7.09 -23.57 -1.42
CA SER A 177 8.03 -22.47 -1.25
C SER A 177 8.61 -21.93 -2.56
N GLN A 178 8.40 -22.62 -3.68
CA GLN A 178 8.88 -22.19 -5.00
C GLN A 178 7.83 -21.40 -5.77
N CYS A 179 6.54 -21.59 -5.48
CA CYS A 179 5.44 -20.84 -6.09
C CYS A 179 4.90 -19.71 -5.19
N HIS A 180 5.07 -19.80 -3.87
CA HIS A 180 4.59 -18.78 -2.93
C HIS A 180 5.75 -18.09 -2.21
N PRO A 181 5.84 -16.75 -2.23
CA PRO A 181 6.86 -16.02 -1.49
C PRO A 181 6.71 -16.20 0.02
N PHE A 182 7.83 -16.10 0.73
CA PHE A 182 7.83 -16.16 2.20
C PHE A 182 7.09 -14.96 2.81
N PRO A 183 6.54 -15.08 4.03
CA PRO A 183 5.67 -14.05 4.62
C PRO A 183 6.30 -12.66 4.75
N ALA A 184 7.57 -12.58 5.13
CA ALA A 184 8.25 -11.30 5.29
C ALA A 184 8.32 -10.50 3.98
N PHE A 185 8.33 -11.17 2.81
CA PHE A 185 8.23 -10.50 1.53
C PHE A 185 6.94 -9.71 1.40
N HIS A 186 5.80 -10.33 1.75
CA HIS A 186 4.50 -9.66 1.70
C HIS A 186 4.39 -8.52 2.73
N LEU A 187 5.03 -8.66 3.88
CA LEU A 187 5.00 -7.65 4.94
C LEU A 187 5.86 -6.41 4.60
N PHE A 188 7.05 -6.61 4.05
CA PHE A 188 8.04 -5.53 3.87
C PHE A 188 8.19 -5.06 2.42
N SER A 189 7.40 -5.60 1.49
CA SER A 189 7.36 -5.12 0.11
C SER A 189 6.10 -4.30 -0.19
N GLY A 190 6.27 -3.29 -1.04
CA GLY A 190 5.21 -2.35 -1.43
C GLY A 190 4.69 -1.52 -0.27
N GLY A 191 3.41 -1.15 -0.33
CA GLY A 191 2.77 -0.26 0.64
C GLY A 191 2.28 -0.92 1.93
N THR A 192 2.63 -2.17 2.28
CA THR A 192 1.99 -2.89 3.40
C THR A 192 2.17 -2.20 4.74
N MET A 193 3.40 -1.81 5.12
CA MET A 193 3.67 -1.19 6.41
C MET A 193 3.06 0.22 6.51
N LEU A 194 3.20 1.03 5.46
CA LEU A 194 2.53 2.33 5.33
C LEU A 194 1.00 2.16 5.46
N GLY A 195 0.45 1.21 4.69
CA GLY A 195 -0.94 0.81 4.66
C GLY A 195 -1.49 0.47 6.04
N THR A 196 -0.76 -0.41 6.73
CA THR A 196 -1.19 -0.99 8.00
C THR A 196 -1.22 0.06 9.11
N PHE A 197 -0.17 0.88 9.22
CA PHE A 197 0.00 1.77 10.37
C PHE A 197 -0.53 3.19 10.15
N PHE A 198 -0.63 3.67 8.91
CA PHE A 198 -0.97 5.06 8.60
C PHE A 198 -2.23 5.25 7.75
N ILE A 199 -2.70 4.20 7.06
CA ILE A 199 -3.86 4.29 6.17
C ILE A 199 -5.06 3.53 6.77
N ALA A 200 -4.88 2.28 7.15
CA ALA A 200 -5.93 1.43 7.71
C ALA A 200 -6.40 1.91 9.09
N THR A 201 -5.56 2.64 9.81
CA THR A 201 -5.80 3.19 11.15
C THR A 201 -6.40 4.61 11.13
N ASP A 202 -6.92 5.06 9.98
CA ASP A 202 -7.60 6.35 9.87
C ASP A 202 -8.82 6.41 10.80
N PRO A 203 -8.88 7.34 11.78
CA PRO A 203 -9.91 7.35 12.82
C PRO A 203 -11.33 7.60 12.30
N VAL A 204 -11.49 8.13 11.09
CA VAL A 204 -12.82 8.43 10.52
C VAL A 204 -13.41 7.21 9.81
N THR A 205 -12.59 6.44 9.11
CA THR A 205 -13.10 5.39 8.22
C THR A 205 -12.93 3.99 8.77
N ALA A 206 -12.06 3.79 9.76
CA ALA A 206 -11.84 2.50 10.37
C ALA A 206 -12.98 2.09 11.33
N ALA A 207 -13.09 0.79 11.60
CA ALA A 207 -14.02 0.27 12.60
C ALA A 207 -13.73 0.83 13.99
N THR A 208 -14.79 1.12 14.74
CA THR A 208 -14.70 1.79 16.05
C THR A 208 -14.59 0.81 17.21
N THR A 209 -15.24 -0.36 17.11
CA THR A 209 -15.27 -1.32 18.22
C THR A 209 -13.98 -2.18 18.27
N PRO A 210 -13.52 -2.64 19.45
CA PRO A 210 -12.30 -3.45 19.54
C PRO A 210 -12.37 -4.78 18.77
N LYS A 211 -13.55 -5.43 18.75
CA LYS A 211 -13.77 -6.65 17.96
C LYS A 211 -13.89 -6.33 16.46
N GLY A 212 -14.59 -5.24 16.14
CA GLY A 212 -14.72 -4.73 14.78
C GLY A 212 -13.38 -4.40 14.16
N GLN A 213 -12.47 -3.79 14.90
CA GLN A 213 -11.10 -3.49 14.47
C GLN A 213 -10.28 -4.72 14.11
N LEU A 214 -10.44 -5.82 14.85
CA LEU A 214 -9.78 -7.09 14.52
C LEU A 214 -10.35 -7.70 13.24
N ILE A 215 -11.69 -7.71 13.08
CA ILE A 215 -12.35 -8.22 11.86
C ILE A 215 -11.97 -7.36 10.65
N TYR A 216 -12.03 -6.04 10.80
CA TYR A 216 -11.65 -5.05 9.81
C TYR A 216 -10.20 -5.25 9.34
N GLY A 217 -9.24 -5.33 10.28
CA GLY A 217 -7.84 -5.54 9.95
C GLY A 217 -7.58 -6.91 9.31
N ALA A 218 -8.21 -7.98 9.80
CA ALA A 218 -8.05 -9.32 9.23
C ALA A 218 -8.61 -9.39 7.81
N ALA A 219 -9.74 -8.74 7.54
CA ALA A 219 -10.35 -8.69 6.21
C ALA A 219 -9.47 -7.88 5.23
N ILE A 220 -8.87 -6.77 5.67
CA ILE A 220 -7.91 -6.03 4.86
C ILE A 220 -6.71 -6.89 4.52
N GLY A 221 -6.07 -7.53 5.50
CA GLY A 221 -4.88 -8.35 5.23
C GLY A 221 -5.16 -9.57 4.35
N LEU A 222 -6.32 -10.22 4.52
CA LEU A 222 -6.80 -11.26 3.59
C LEU A 222 -6.91 -10.72 2.16
N LEU A 223 -7.60 -9.59 1.95
CA LEU A 223 -7.76 -9.01 0.62
C LEU A 223 -6.44 -8.53 0.02
N VAL A 224 -5.54 -7.95 0.83
CA VAL A 224 -4.19 -7.58 0.38
C VAL A 224 -3.46 -8.79 -0.17
N PHE A 225 -3.49 -9.92 0.56
CA PHE A 225 -2.87 -11.15 0.09
C PHE A 225 -3.54 -11.67 -1.19
N THR A 226 -4.87 -11.77 -1.21
CA THR A 226 -5.62 -12.30 -2.36
C THR A 226 -5.37 -11.48 -3.63
N ILE A 227 -5.43 -10.15 -3.55
CA ILE A 227 -5.20 -9.28 -4.70
C ILE A 227 -3.73 -9.32 -5.15
N ARG A 228 -2.77 -9.48 -4.23
CA ARG A 228 -1.35 -9.60 -4.61
C ARG A 228 -1.04 -10.90 -5.35
N THR A 229 -1.66 -11.99 -4.93
CA THR A 229 -1.38 -13.32 -5.49
C THR A 229 -2.13 -13.55 -6.80
N TRP A 230 -3.41 -13.15 -6.88
CA TRP A 230 -4.27 -13.46 -8.04
C TRP A 230 -4.84 -12.23 -8.75
N GLY A 231 -4.70 -11.04 -8.17
CA GLY A 231 -5.28 -9.81 -8.70
C GLY A 231 -4.43 -9.15 -9.78
N GLY A 232 -5.02 -8.10 -10.37
CA GLY A 232 -4.45 -7.31 -11.46
C GLY A 232 -3.37 -6.30 -11.05
N TYR A 233 -3.21 -6.02 -9.75
CA TYR A 233 -2.38 -4.91 -9.24
C TYR A 233 -1.33 -5.42 -8.25
N PRO A 234 -0.02 -5.09 -8.45
CA PRO A 234 1.04 -5.53 -7.54
C PRO A 234 0.91 -4.97 -6.12
N ASP A 235 0.45 -3.72 -5.97
CA ASP A 235 0.13 -3.15 -4.66
C ASP A 235 -1.38 -3.13 -4.41
N ALA A 236 -1.82 -3.92 -3.42
CA ALA A 236 -3.23 -4.22 -3.15
C ALA A 236 -3.85 -3.39 -2.02
N VAL A 237 -3.01 -2.67 -1.27
CA VAL A 237 -3.39 -2.06 0.01
C VAL A 237 -4.53 -1.05 -0.15
N ALA A 238 -4.43 -0.13 -1.12
CA ALA A 238 -5.44 0.90 -1.31
C ALA A 238 -6.82 0.29 -1.61
N PHE A 239 -6.89 -0.68 -2.53
CA PHE A 239 -8.15 -1.34 -2.88
C PHE A 239 -8.74 -2.15 -1.72
N ALA A 240 -7.90 -2.89 -1.00
CA ALA A 240 -8.34 -3.67 0.16
C ALA A 240 -8.92 -2.77 1.25
N VAL A 241 -8.25 -1.66 1.58
CA VAL A 241 -8.75 -0.69 2.58
C VAL A 241 -10.06 -0.06 2.12
N LEU A 242 -10.14 0.40 0.86
CA LEU A 242 -11.36 1.03 0.36
C LEU A 242 -12.56 0.08 0.35
N LEU A 243 -12.35 -1.18 -0.05
CA LEU A 243 -13.41 -2.19 -0.06
C LEU A 243 -13.90 -2.48 1.36
N ILE A 244 -12.99 -2.66 2.33
CA ILE A 244 -13.41 -2.94 3.70
C ILE A 244 -14.01 -1.70 4.39
N ASN A 245 -13.58 -0.48 4.05
CA ASN A 245 -14.25 0.75 4.51
C ASN A 245 -15.75 0.76 4.16
N MET A 246 -16.16 0.20 3.01
CA MET A 246 -17.59 0.04 2.67
C MET A 246 -18.33 -0.86 3.67
N ALA A 247 -17.65 -1.85 4.23
CA ALA A 247 -18.21 -2.82 5.16
C ALA A 247 -18.14 -2.36 6.63
N VAL A 248 -17.45 -1.26 6.96
CA VAL A 248 -17.28 -0.79 8.34
C VAL A 248 -18.60 -0.55 9.07
N PRO A 249 -19.63 0.13 8.49
CA PRO A 249 -20.90 0.32 9.19
C PRO A 249 -21.57 -0.99 9.60
N MET A 250 -21.46 -2.01 8.74
CA MET A 250 -21.97 -3.36 9.01
C MET A 250 -21.13 -4.03 10.12
N ILE A 251 -19.80 -3.98 10.03
CA ILE A 251 -18.90 -4.56 11.03
C ILE A 251 -19.19 -3.96 12.40
N ASP A 252 -19.30 -2.64 12.51
CA ASP A 252 -19.56 -1.97 13.79
C ASP A 252 -20.95 -2.30 14.34
N GLN A 253 -21.97 -2.44 13.49
CA GLN A 253 -23.30 -2.87 13.92
C GLN A 253 -23.29 -4.27 14.55
N TYR A 254 -22.57 -5.23 13.97
CA TYR A 254 -22.50 -6.60 14.49
C TYR A 254 -21.52 -6.79 15.65
N THR A 255 -20.66 -5.80 15.93
CA THR A 255 -19.60 -5.92 16.94
C THR A 255 -19.81 -5.02 18.15
N GLN A 256 -20.99 -4.40 18.27
CA GLN A 256 -21.34 -3.56 19.41
C GLN A 256 -21.12 -4.32 20.73
N PRO A 257 -20.39 -3.74 21.69
CA PRO A 257 -20.20 -4.38 22.99
C PRO A 257 -21.53 -4.46 23.73
N ARG A 258 -21.75 -5.55 24.47
CA ARG A 258 -22.93 -5.67 25.32
C ARG A 258 -22.89 -4.57 26.39
N VAL A 259 -23.99 -3.82 26.53
CA VAL A 259 -24.10 -2.78 27.55
C VAL A 259 -24.01 -3.44 28.92
N PHE A 260 -23.10 -2.95 29.76
CA PHE A 260 -22.92 -3.45 31.12
C PHE A 260 -24.24 -3.26 31.90
N GLY A 261 -24.85 -4.34 32.38
CA GLY A 261 -26.14 -4.32 33.10
C GLY A 261 -27.33 -4.93 32.37
N SER A 262 -27.18 -5.49 31.15
CA SER A 262 -28.30 -6.15 30.43
C SER A 262 -28.62 -7.59 30.89
N GLN A 263 -28.42 -7.88 32.18
CA GLN A 263 -28.93 -9.11 32.83
C GLN A 263 -29.72 -8.71 34.07
N ILE A 264 -31.03 -8.59 33.89
CA ILE A 264 -32.05 -8.92 34.90
C ILE A 264 -32.90 -10.01 34.25
#